data_AF-A0A6C0K815-F1
#
_entry.id   AF-A0A6C0K815-F1
#
_cell.length_a   1.000
_cell.length_b   1.000
_cell.length_c   1.000
_cell.angle_alpha   90.00
_cell.angle_beta   90.00
_cell.angle_gamma   90.00
#
_symmetry.space_group_name_H-M   'P 1'
#
loop_
_entity.id
_entity.type
_entity.pdbx_description
1 polymer ?
#
loop_
_entity_poly.entity_id
_entity_poly.type
_entity_poly.pdbx_seq_one_letter_code
_entity_poly.pdbx_strand_id
1 'polypeptide(L)' 'MKEKQAARFCKCIKSVRKTIKLRPGQPKTKDAKESAAIAICVKSILQTRGRTLKKFKCRGKAKLTTQEPIE' A
#
# COMPACT_ATOMS: atom_id res chain seq x y z
N MET A 1 11.00 -16.84 10.04
CA MET A 1 11.38 -15.40 9.99
C MET A 1 10.14 -14.56 9.65
N LYS A 2 9.62 -13.76 10.60
CA LYS A 2 8.50 -12.84 10.34
C LYS A 2 9.00 -11.71 9.43
N GLU A 3 8.83 -11.85 8.12
CA GLU A 3 8.98 -10.71 7.22
C GLU A 3 8.04 -9.62 7.74
N LYS A 4 8.61 -8.51 8.26
CA LYS A 4 7.82 -7.42 8.87
C LYS A 4 6.73 -7.05 7.89
N GLN A 5 5.46 -7.05 8.31
CA GLN A 5 4.29 -6.78 7.43
C GLN A 5 4.49 -5.51 6.59
N ALA A 6 5.22 -4.54 7.12
CA ALA A 6 5.67 -3.33 6.42
C ALA A 6 6.57 -3.58 5.19
N ALA A 7 7.48 -4.55 5.22
CA ALA A 7 8.31 -4.93 4.09
C ALA A 7 7.48 -5.58 2.97
N ARG A 8 6.56 -6.49 3.32
CA ARG A 8 5.62 -7.09 2.37
C ARG A 8 4.73 -6.03 1.73
N PHE A 9 4.23 -5.10 2.53
CA PHE A 9 3.42 -3.98 2.05
C PHE A 9 4.22 -3.05 1.12
N CYS A 10 5.48 -2.76 1.46
CA CYS A 10 6.37 -1.95 0.64
C CYS A 10 6.71 -2.64 -0.71
N LYS A 11 6.93 -3.95 -0.72
CA LYS A 11 7.10 -4.75 -1.95
C LYS A 11 5.85 -4.70 -2.82
N CYS A 12 4.66 -4.87 -2.22
CA CYS A 12 3.39 -4.79 -2.94
C CYS A 12 3.26 -3.45 -3.69
N ILE A 13 3.46 -2.32 -3.00
CA ILE A 13 3.35 -1.00 -3.64
C ILE A 13 4.36 -0.83 -4.77
N LYS A 14 5.61 -1.24 -4.55
CA LYS A 14 6.68 -1.14 -5.57
C LYS A 14 6.40 -2.00 -6.80
N SER A 15 5.72 -3.13 -6.63
CA SER A 15 5.31 -4.00 -7.74
C SER A 15 4.10 -3.39 -8.47
N VAL A 16 3.03 -3.09 -7.73
CA VAL A 16 1.78 -2.56 -8.31
C VAL A 16 2.00 -1.24 -9.03
N ARG A 17 2.81 -0.31 -8.50
CA ARG A 17 3.08 0.98 -9.17
C ARG A 17 3.71 0.82 -10.56
N LYS A 18 4.42 -0.28 -10.83
CA LYS A 18 5.02 -0.58 -12.13
C LYS A 18 3.98 -1.12 -13.12
N THR A 19 3.03 -1.88 -12.61
CA THR A 19 2.02 -2.60 -13.40
C THR A 19 0.73 -1.79 -13.60
N ILE A 20 0.42 -0.87 -12.70
CA ILE A 20 -0.86 -0.18 -12.69
C ILE A 20 -0.96 0.82 -13.86
N LYS A 21 -2.00 0.62 -14.67
CA LYS A 21 -2.44 1.59 -15.68
C LYS A 21 -3.54 2.44 -15.05
N LEU A 22 -3.27 3.73 -14.90
CA LEU A 22 -4.26 4.69 -14.43
C LEU A 22 -5.32 4.89 -15.52
N ARG A 23 -6.55 5.23 -15.12
CA ARG A 23 -7.66 5.44 -16.06
C ARG A 23 -7.37 6.62 -16.99
N PRO A 24 -7.91 6.62 -18.23
CA PRO A 24 -7.83 7.79 -19.10
C PRO A 24 -8.43 9.00 -18.39
N GLY A 25 -7.74 10.15 -18.44
CA GLY A 25 -8.11 11.37 -17.71
C GLY A 25 -7.43 11.56 -16.35
N GLN A 26 -6.76 10.54 -15.78
CA GLN A 26 -5.96 10.72 -14.57
C GLN A 26 -4.52 11.17 -14.89
N PRO A 27 -3.93 12.05 -14.06
CA PRO A 27 -2.53 12.44 -14.19
C PRO A 27 -1.66 11.19 -14.03
N LYS A 28 -0.86 10.87 -15.05
CA LYS A 28 0.06 9.70 -15.06
C LYS A 28 1.32 9.92 -14.21
N THR A 29 1.19 10.65 -13.10
CA THR A 29 2.31 10.98 -12.20
C THR A 29 2.70 9.78 -11.35
N LYS A 30 3.93 9.83 -10.80
CA LYS A 30 4.41 8.81 -9.88
C LYS A 30 3.52 8.74 -8.63
N ASP A 31 3.07 9.90 -8.15
CA ASP A 31 2.18 10.02 -6.98
C ASP A 31 0.81 9.40 -7.21
N ALA A 32 0.20 9.61 -8.39
CA ALA A 32 -1.09 8.99 -8.70
C ALA A 32 -1.00 7.45 -8.76
N LYS A 33 0.09 6.92 -9.35
CA LYS A 33 0.37 5.48 -9.36
C LYS A 33 0.64 4.95 -7.96
N GLU A 34 1.31 5.72 -7.12
CA GLU A 34 1.62 5.35 -5.74
C GLU A 34 0.36 5.30 -4.89
N SER A 35 -0.51 6.31 -4.95
CA SER A 35 -1.80 6.33 -4.26
C SER A 35 -2.69 5.15 -4.65
N ALA A 36 -2.79 4.87 -5.95
CA ALA A 36 -3.57 3.74 -6.45
C ALA A 36 -2.96 2.38 -6.03
N ALA A 37 -1.63 2.27 -6.03
CA ALA A 37 -0.94 1.09 -5.54
C ALA A 37 -1.14 0.88 -4.03
N ILE A 38 -1.13 1.94 -3.22
CA ILE A 38 -1.43 1.88 -1.79
C ILE A 38 -2.83 1.31 -1.58
N ALA A 39 -3.85 1.85 -2.26
CA ALA A 39 -5.23 1.38 -2.11
C ALA A 39 -5.38 -0.12 -2.41
N ILE A 40 -4.76 -0.61 -3.49
CA ILE A 40 -4.76 -2.03 -3.84
C ILE A 40 -4.07 -2.86 -2.76
N CYS A 41 -2.89 -2.43 -2.29
CA CYS A 41 -2.16 -3.16 -1.26
C CYS A 41 -2.86 -3.12 0.10
N VAL A 42 -3.57 -2.05 0.46
CA VAL A 42 -4.43 -1.98 1.65
C VAL A 42 -5.54 -3.03 1.54
N LYS A 43 -6.26 -3.05 0.42
CA LYS A 43 -7.36 -4.00 0.20
C LYS A 43 -6.88 -5.45 0.28
N SER A 44 -5.77 -5.78 -0.39
CA SER A 44 -5.29 -7.17 -0.44
C SER A 44 -4.59 -7.65 0.83
N ILE A 45 -3.91 -6.76 1.57
CA ILE A 45 -3.04 -7.15 2.71
C ILE A 45 -3.65 -6.79 4.08
N LEU A 46 -4.28 -5.62 4.20
CA LEU A 46 -4.76 -5.10 5.47
C LEU A 46 -6.25 -5.41 5.67
N GLN A 47 -7.08 -5.15 4.66
CA GLN A 47 -8.52 -5.35 4.76
C GLN A 47 -8.89 -6.83 4.90
N THR A 48 -8.12 -7.74 4.29
CA THR A 48 -8.22 -9.20 4.51
C THR A 48 -7.97 -9.63 5.97
N ARG A 49 -7.46 -8.72 6.81
CA ARG A 49 -7.19 -8.94 8.24
C ARG A 49 -8.01 -8.02 9.14
N GLY A 50 -9.05 -7.37 8.60
CA GLY A 50 -9.89 -6.42 9.34
C GLY A 50 -9.16 -5.15 9.76
N ARG A 51 -8.08 -4.76 9.06
CA ARG A 51 -7.29 -3.56 9.39
C ARG A 51 -7.29 -2.55 8.26
N THR A 52 -7.19 -1.28 8.61
CA THR A 52 -7.00 -0.18 7.65
C THR A 52 -5.65 0.51 7.88
N LEU A 53 -5.21 1.32 6.91
CA LEU A 53 -3.92 2.01 6.95
C LEU A 53 -4.03 3.31 7.75
N LYS A 54 -3.22 3.50 8.81
CA LYS A 54 -3.09 4.79 9.53
C LYS A 54 -1.91 5.59 8.99
N LYS A 55 -0.73 4.98 9.02
CA LYS A 55 0.52 5.60 8.54
C LYS A 55 1.38 4.55 7.86
N PHE A 56 2.00 4.95 6.75
CA PHE A 56 2.90 4.10 6.00
C PHE A 56 4.18 4.84 5.63
N LYS A 57 5.32 4.16 5.75
CA LYS A 57 6.60 4.66 5.26
C LYS A 57 7.42 3.50 4.70
N CYS A 58 7.72 3.56 3.39
CA CYS A 58 8.64 2.64 2.71
C CYS A 58 10.13 3.04 2.86
N ARG A 59 10.43 4.32 3.15
CA ARG A 59 11.78 4.90 3.05
C ARG A 59 12.61 4.56 4.30
N GLY A 60 13.66 3.76 4.13
CA GLY A 60 14.54 3.29 5.21
C GLY A 60 13.94 2.11 5.97
N LYS A 61 13.58 2.29 7.24
CA LYS A 61 12.86 1.29 8.04
C LYS A 61 11.38 1.29 7.63
N ALA A 62 10.96 0.26 6.90
CA ALA A 62 9.56 0.10 6.52
C ALA A 62 8.67 0.10 7.78
N LYS A 63 7.82 1.12 7.95
CA LYS A 63 6.87 1.25 9.06
C LYS A 63 5.46 1.20 8.51
N LEU A 64 4.64 0.35 9.10
CA LEU A 64 3.23 0.18 8.78
C LEU A 64 2.47 0.27 10.09
N THR A 65 1.71 1.33 10.24
CA THR A 65 0.80 1.53 11.38
C THR A 65 -0.60 1.37 10.83
N THR A 66 -1.33 0.39 11.34
CA THR A 66 -2.74 0.19 11.02
C THR A 66 -3.62 0.97 11.99
N GLN A 67 -4.82 1.35 11.58
CA GLN A 67 -5.84 1.81 12.52
C GLN A 67 -6.42 0.58 13.25
N GLU A 68 -7.11 0.85 14.36
CA GLU A 68 -7.94 -0.17 15.01
C GLU A 68 -9.00 -0.68 14.02
N PRO A 69 -9.39 -1.96 14.14
CA PRO A 69 -10.42 -2.53 13.29
C PRO A 69 -11.69 -1.68 13.37
N ILE A 70 -12.36 -1.54 12.23
CA ILE A 70 -13.73 -1.03 12.19
C ILE A 70 -14.58 -2.21 12.68
N GLU A 71 -15.00 -2.18 13.94
CA GLU A 71 -16.04 -3.09 14.48
C GLU A 71 -17.38 -2.89 13.75
#